data_AF-A0A9E1WAJ1-F1
#
_entry.id   AF-A0A9E1WAJ1-F1
#
_cell.length_a   1.000
_cell.length_b   1.000
_cell.length_c   1.000
_cell.angle_alpha   90.00
_cell.angle_beta   90.00
_cell.angle_gamma   90.00
#
_symmetry.space_group_name_H-M   'P 1'
#
loop_
_entity.id
_entity.type
_entity.pdbx_description
1 polymer ?
#
loop_
_entity_poly.entity_id
_entity_poly.type
_entity_poly.pdbx_seq_one_letter_code
_entity_poly.pdbx_strand_id
1 'polypeptide(L)' 'MFLAAAAAIIAAMLLALARAYAGPTVYDRILAVNHIGTQTVLLIAAMGFITGRPDFLDISLLYALINFIAT' A
#
# COMPACT_ATOMS: atom_id res chain seq x y z
N MET A 1 17.46 3.88 -4.77
CA MET A 1 16.50 2.89 -5.31
C MET A 1 15.25 2.79 -4.46
N PHE A 2 15.33 2.41 -3.18
CA PHE A 2 14.15 2.30 -2.30
C PHE A 2 13.38 3.61 -2.07
N LEU A 3 14.08 4.75 -2.01
CA LEU A 3 13.43 6.07 -1.90
C LEU A 3 12.54 6.39 -3.10
N ALA A 4 12.99 6.06 -4.31
CA ALA A 4 12.22 6.24 -5.54
C ALA A 4 11.00 5.29 -5.58
N ALA A 5 11.18 4.05 -5.12
CA ALA A 5 10.08 3.10 -4.97
C ALA A 5 9.03 3.61 -3.97
N ALA A 6 9.45 4.12 -2.80
CA ALA A 6 8.54 4.70 -1.81
C ALA A 6 7.78 5.91 -2.38
N ALA A 7 8.45 6.81 -3.11
CA ALA A 7 7.81 7.95 -3.77
C ALA A 7 6.78 7.49 -4.82
N ALA A 8 7.11 6.48 -5.64
CA ALA A 8 6.19 5.90 -6.61
C ALA A 8 4.96 5.25 -5.94
N ILE A 9 5.16 4.54 -4.83
CA ILE A 9 4.07 3.93 -4.05
C ILE A 9 3.14 5.01 -3.50
N ILE A 10 3.69 6.10 -2.93
CA ILE A 10 2.89 7.24 -2.44
C ILE A 10 2.10 7.88 -3.58
N ALA A 11 2.73 8.12 -4.73
CA ALA A 11 2.03 8.66 -5.91
C ALA A 11 0.89 7.73 -6.35
N ALA A 12 1.13 6.43 -6.39
CA ALA A 12 0.09 5.46 -6.70
C ALA A 12 -1.03 5.43 -5.65
N MET A 13 -0.73 5.65 -4.35
CA MET A 13 -1.76 5.71 -3.30
C MET A 13 -2.66 6.93 -3.47
N LEU A 14 -2.09 8.08 -3.87
CA LEU A 14 -2.87 9.27 -4.19
C LEU A 14 -3.79 9.04 -5.38
N LEU A 15 -3.33 8.34 -6.42
CA LEU A 15 -4.16 7.97 -7.57
C LEU A 15 -5.28 6.99 -7.18
N ALA A 16 -4.98 5.99 -6.33
CA ALA A 16 -5.98 5.07 -5.80
C ALA A 16 -7.04 5.80 -4.97
N LEU A 17 -6.63 6.77 -4.13
CA LEU A 17 -7.56 7.59 -3.36
C LEU A 17 -8.45 8.47 -4.26
N ALA A 18 -7.87 9.08 -5.29
CA ALA A 18 -8.63 9.83 -6.29
C ALA A 18 -9.68 8.94 -6.98
N ARG A 19 -9.31 7.69 -7.32
CA ARG A 19 -10.24 6.73 -7.93
C ARG A 19 -11.28 6.19 -6.97
N ALA A 20 -10.95 6.03 -5.69
CA ALA A 20 -11.91 5.65 -4.65
C ALA A 20 -13.01 6.72 -4.46
N TYR A 21 -12.66 8.00 -4.64
CA TYR A 21 -13.62 9.10 -4.57
C TYR A 21 -14.42 9.30 -5.87
N ALA A 22 -13.73 9.35 -7.02
CA ALA A 22 -14.31 9.67 -8.32
C ALA A 22 -14.82 8.45 -9.11
N GLY A 23 -14.74 7.23 -8.55
CA GLY A 23 -15.16 6.00 -9.22
C GLY A 23 -16.66 6.03 -9.61
N PRO A 24 -17.01 5.69 -10.85
CA PRO A 24 -18.39 5.73 -11.34
C PRO A 24 -19.24 4.60 -10.77
N THR A 25 -18.65 3.44 -10.49
CA THR A 25 -19.34 2.29 -9.89
C THR A 25 -18.90 2.07 -8.46
N VAL A 26 -19.78 1.46 -7.65
CA VAL A 26 -19.43 1.02 -6.29
C VAL A 26 -18.25 0.03 -6.33
N TYR A 27 -18.21 -0.83 -7.35
CA TYR A 27 -17.14 -1.81 -7.53
C TYR A 27 -15.78 -1.15 -7.80
N ASP A 28 -15.72 -0.10 -8.63
CA ASP A 28 -14.49 0.68 -8.84
C ASP A 28 -13.93 1.27 -7.55
N ARG A 29 -14.82 1.75 -6.67
CA ARG A 29 -14.43 2.34 -5.39
C ARG A 29 -13.93 1.27 -4.42
N ILE A 30 -14.61 0.13 -4.34
CA ILE A 30 -14.19 -1.01 -3.50
C ILE A 30 -12.84 -1.54 -3.97
N LEU A 31 -12.64 -1.73 -5.29
CA LEU A 31 -11.36 -2.14 -5.84
C LEU A 31 -10.24 -1.14 -5.54
N ALA A 32 -10.52 0.16 -5.68
CA ALA A 32 -9.55 1.19 -5.38
C ALA A 32 -9.10 1.16 -3.91
N VAL A 33 -10.04 0.96 -2.97
CA VAL A 33 -9.72 0.82 -1.54
C VAL A 33 -8.94 -0.47 -1.26
N ASN A 34 -9.32 -1.59 -1.87
CA ASN A 34 -8.58 -2.85 -1.76
C ASN A 34 -7.11 -2.70 -2.22
N HIS A 35 -6.89 -1.92 -3.27
CA HIS A 35 -5.57 -1.66 -3.82
C HIS A 35 -4.65 -0.86 -2.86
N ILE A 36 -5.22 -0.04 -1.98
CA ILE A 36 -4.47 0.72 -0.97
C ILE A 36 -3.83 -0.23 0.07
N GLY A 37 -4.49 -1.33 0.41
CA GLY A 37 -3.98 -2.30 1.39
C GLY A 37 -2.64 -2.92 0.97
N THR A 38 -2.52 -3.33 -0.30
CA THR A 38 -1.28 -3.90 -0.83
C THR A 38 -0.16 -2.87 -0.97
N GLN A 39 -0.49 -1.64 -1.36
CA GLN A 39 0.47 -0.53 -1.43
C GLN A 39 1.03 -0.16 -0.06
N THR A 40 0.21 -0.25 0.99
CA THR A 40 0.64 0.00 2.37
C THR A 40 1.67 -1.02 2.83
N VAL A 41 1.46 -2.31 2.52
CA VAL A 41 2.45 -3.38 2.80
C VAL A 41 3.79 -3.09 2.12
N LEU A 42 3.75 -2.75 0.83
CA LEU A 42 4.96 -2.43 0.07
C LEU A 42 5.69 -1.20 0.62
N LEU A 43 4.94 -0.19 1.10
CA LEU A 43 5.52 0.99 1.70
C LEU A 43 6.23 0.67 3.02
N ILE A 44 5.62 -0.13 3.90
CA ILE A 44 6.22 -0.58 5.16
C ILE A 44 7.53 -1.34 4.89
N ALA A 45 7.51 -2.26 3.93
CA ALA A 45 8.70 -3.00 3.53
C ALA A 45 9.80 -2.06 3.01
N ALA A 46 9.47 -1.15 2.09
CA ALA A 46 10.42 -0.18 1.55
C ALA A 46 11.02 0.75 2.63
N MET A 47 10.21 1.16 3.61
CA MET A 47 10.67 1.94 4.76
C MET A 47 11.68 1.19 5.63
N GLY A 48 11.54 -0.13 5.79
CA GLY A 48 12.53 -0.97 6.48
C GLY A 48 13.92 -0.89 5.84
N PHE A 49 13.99 -0.97 4.52
CA PHE A 49 15.25 -0.83 3.78
C PHE A 49 15.81 0.60 3.81
N ILE A 50 14.96 1.63 3.80
CA ILE A 50 15.40 3.04 3.87
C ILE A 50 15.96 3.36 5.26
N THR A 51 15.34 2.85 6.32
CA THR A 51 15.73 3.11 7.71
C THR A 51 16.87 2.21 8.21
N GLY A 52 17.30 1.24 7.41
CA GLY A 52 18.32 0.26 7.80
C GLY A 52 17.85 -0.69 8.91
N ARG A 53 16.53 -0.80 9.12
CA ARG A 53 15.91 -1.66 10.14
C ARG A 53 15.14 -2.78 9.46
N PRO A 54 15.75 -3.96 9.26
CA PRO A 54 15.12 -5.08 8.55
C PRO A 54 13.87 -5.62 9.28
N ASP A 55 13.72 -5.37 10.57
CA ASP A 55 12.57 -5.79 11.39
C ASP A 55 11.21 -5.28 10.86
N PHE A 56 11.22 -4.21 10.06
CA PHE A 56 10.03 -3.68 9.39
C PHE A 56 9.47 -4.63 8.32
N LEU A 57 10.30 -5.56 7.82
CA LEU A 57 9.86 -6.60 6.90
C LEU A 57 8.86 -7.54 7.58
N ASP A 58 9.11 -7.90 8.83
CA ASP A 58 8.21 -8.77 9.60
C ASP A 58 6.86 -8.07 9.85
N ILE A 59 6.90 -6.76 10.15
CA ILE A 59 5.70 -5.93 10.27
C ILE A 59 4.94 -5.89 8.95
N SER A 60 5.63 -5.74 7.81
CA SER A 60 4.99 -5.72 6.49
C SER A 60 4.30 -7.05 6.15
N LEU A 61 4.95 -8.18 6.48
CA LEU A 61 4.40 -9.52 6.31
C LEU A 61 3.17 -9.75 7.18
N LEU A 62 3.22 -9.34 8.45
CA LEU A 62 2.08 -9.40 9.35
C LEU A 62 0.90 -8.55 8.81
N TYR A 63 1.19 -7.34 8.33
CA TYR A 63 0.15 -6.47 7.76
C TYR A 63 -0.45 -7.06 6.48
N ALA A 64 0.35 -7.75 5.67
CA ALA A 64 -0.14 -8.44 4.48
C ALA A 64 -1.15 -9.55 4.82
N LEU A 65 -0.86 -10.32 5.88
CA LEU A 65 -1.77 -11.38 6.36
C LEU A 65 -3.08 -10.80 6.90
N ILE A 66 -3.01 -9.70 7.67
CA ILE A 66 -4.20 -9.02 8.18
C ILE A 66 -5.05 -8.49 7.02
N ASN A 67 -4.42 -7.83 6.05
CA ASN A 67 -5.13 -7.28 4.90
C ASN A 67 -5.80 -8.38 4.07
N PHE A 68 -5.15 -9.53 3.90
CA PHE A 68 -5.72 -10.69 3.21
C PHE A 68 -6.97 -11.27 3.91
N ILE A 69 -7.04 -11.22 5.23
CA ILE A 69 -8.21 -11.70 6.01
C ILE A 69 -9.34 -10.66 6.02
N ALA A 70 -8.99 -9.37 6.00
CA ALA A 70 -9.94 -8.27 6.16
C ALA A 70 -10.82 -8.00 4.92
N THR A 71 -10.38 -8.42 3.74
CA THR A 71 -11.05 -8.20 2.44
C THR A 71 -11.52 -9.50 1.84
#